data_AF-A0A380CMQ5-F1
#
_entry.id   AF-A0A380CMQ5-F1
#
_cell.length_a   1.000
_cell.length_b   1.000
_cell.length_c   1.000
_cell.angle_alpha   90.00
_cell.angle_beta   90.00
_cell.angle_gamma   90.00
#
_symmetry.space_group_name_H-M   'P 1'
#
loop_
_entity.id
_entity.type
_entity.pdbx_description
1 polymer ?
#
loop_
_entity_poly.entity_id
_entity_poly.type
_entity_poly.pdbx_seq_one_letter_code
_entity_poly.pdbx_strand_id
1 'polypeptide(L)'
;MRDIGTSFEINLLAADVEVLVKEGSVALSGGKGPEAKEMILKKNEKGLYIQKTGSLSKINLNKSDPKGKVTQKFNYSNERLDSICIDLERRFQTNIVVIGDNLKARKLSLYFDEQSLNEVVQILSQDPKREVESG
;
A
#
# COMPACT_ATOMS: atom_id res chain seq x y z
N MET A 1 7.40 16.51 -35.01
CA MET A 1 6.47 16.24 -33.90
C MET A 1 7.29 16.23 -32.62
N ARG A 2 6.98 17.10 -31.66
CA ARG A 2 7.74 17.21 -30.39
C ARG A 2 6.81 16.72 -29.27
N ASP A 3 7.04 15.50 -28.83
CA ASP A 3 6.38 14.96 -27.64
C ASP A 3 6.88 15.74 -26.43
N ILE A 4 5.97 16.26 -25.62
CA ILE A 4 6.25 17.09 -24.44
C ILE A 4 6.10 16.29 -23.13
N GLY A 5 6.11 14.96 -23.23
CA GLY A 5 6.82 14.11 -22.28
C GLY A 5 6.11 13.81 -20.97
N THR A 6 4.81 13.51 -21.00
CA THR A 6 4.16 12.80 -19.89
C THR A 6 3.62 11.47 -20.40
N SER A 7 4.18 10.38 -19.87
CA SER A 7 3.75 9.01 -20.18
C SER A 7 3.50 8.29 -18.86
N PHE A 8 2.35 7.63 -18.74
CA PHE A 8 1.96 6.89 -17.55
C PHE A 8 1.09 5.69 -17.91
N GLU A 9 1.08 4.71 -17.02
CA GLU A 9 0.19 3.54 -17.06
C GLU A 9 -0.87 3.70 -15.98
N ILE A 10 -2.12 3.35 -16.30
CA ILE A 10 -3.22 3.28 -15.33
C ILE A 10 -3.69 1.84 -15.25
N ASN A 11 -3.77 1.30 -14.04
CA ASN A 11 -4.42 0.02 -13.76
C ASN A 11 -5.65 0.27 -12.89
N LEU A 12 -6.80 -0.24 -13.34
CA LEU A 12 -8.03 -0.24 -12.57
C LEU A 12 -8.16 -1.57 -11.85
N LEU A 13 -8.03 -1.55 -10.53
CA LEU A 13 -8.10 -2.75 -9.68
C LEU A 13 -9.45 -2.75 -8.97
N ALA A 14 -10.45 -3.30 -9.66
CA ALA A 14 -11.86 -3.19 -9.29
C ALA A 14 -12.32 -1.72 -9.19
N ALA A 15 -12.30 -1.16 -7.98
CA ALA A 15 -12.69 0.21 -7.67
C ALA A 15 -11.49 1.15 -7.42
N ASP A 16 -10.29 0.59 -7.23
CA ASP A 16 -9.07 1.32 -6.94
C ASP A 16 -8.36 1.76 -8.22
N VAL A 17 -7.57 2.83 -8.14
CA VAL A 17 -6.80 3.36 -9.26
C VAL A 17 -5.32 3.31 -8.92
N GLU A 18 -4.54 2.60 -9.73
CA GLU A 18 -3.08 2.61 -9.67
C GLU A 18 -2.54 3.38 -10.89
N VAL A 19 -1.56 4.26 -10.68
CA VAL A 19 -0.92 5.04 -11.74
C VAL A 19 0.59 4.91 -11.63
N LEU A 20 1.28 4.54 -12.72
CA LEU A 20 2.74 4.52 -12.79
C LEU A 20 3.23 5.53 -13.82
N VAL A 21 4.02 6.52 -13.39
CA VAL A 21 4.57 7.55 -14.29
C VAL A 21 5.88 7.05 -14.90
N LYS A 22 5.91 6.91 -16.22
CA LYS A 22 7.11 6.54 -16.99
C LYS A 22 7.95 7.74 -17.36
N GLU A 23 7.31 8.86 -17.68
CA GLU A 23 7.94 10.15 -17.98
C GLU A 23 7.02 11.29 -17.54
N GLY A 24 7.59 12.45 -17.20
CA GLY A 24 6.82 13.64 -16.83
C GLY A 24 6.29 13.63 -15.40
N SER A 25 5.10 14.18 -15.20
CA SER A 25 4.44 14.27 -13.89
C SER A 25 2.92 14.16 -14.01
N VAL A 26 2.29 13.51 -13.05
CA VAL A 26 0.84 13.26 -13.00
C VAL A 26 0.30 13.65 -11.63
N ALA A 27 -0.83 14.36 -11.58
CA ALA A 27 -1.56 14.59 -10.34
C ALA A 27 -2.64 13.50 -10.18
N LEU A 28 -2.58 12.74 -9.08
CA LEU A 28 -3.60 11.75 -8.71
C LEU A 28 -4.50 12.36 -7.63
N SER A 29 -5.80 12.48 -7.92
CA SER A 29 -6.79 13.05 -7.00
C SER A 29 -7.52 11.97 -6.21
N GLY A 30 -7.72 12.22 -4.92
CA GLY A 30 -8.39 11.31 -3.99
C GLY A 30 -9.92 11.41 -3.98
N GLY A 31 -10.52 12.20 -4.88
CA GLY A 31 -11.96 12.42 -4.91
C GLY A 31 -12.39 13.43 -5.96
N LYS A 32 -13.65 13.86 -5.91
CA LYS A 32 -14.20 14.91 -6.78
C LYS A 32 -14.33 16.22 -6.00
N GLY A 33 -13.96 17.32 -6.63
CA GLY A 33 -14.15 18.68 -6.11
C GLY A 33 -12.84 19.40 -5.78
N PRO A 34 -12.89 20.74 -5.60
CA PRO A 34 -11.71 21.58 -5.39
C PRO A 34 -10.98 21.32 -4.06
N GLU A 35 -11.60 20.63 -3.11
CA GLU A 35 -10.99 20.26 -1.83
C GLU A 35 -10.39 18.85 -1.83
N ALA A 36 -10.47 18.13 -2.96
CA ALA A 36 -9.90 16.81 -3.06
C ALA A 36 -8.38 16.87 -2.88
N LYS A 37 -7.85 16.02 -2.00
CA LYS A 37 -6.40 15.89 -1.85
C LYS A 37 -5.81 15.39 -3.16
N GLU A 38 -4.72 16.04 -3.58
CA GLU A 38 -3.95 15.64 -4.75
C GLU A 38 -2.57 15.15 -4.35
N MET A 39 -2.09 14.16 -5.08
CA MET A 39 -0.75 13.61 -4.94
C MET A 39 -0.02 13.72 -6.27
N ILE A 40 1.08 14.49 -6.29
CA ILE A 40 1.93 14.61 -7.47
C ILE A 40 2.87 13.41 -7.54
N LEU A 41 2.79 12.70 -8.65
CA LEU A 41 3.65 11.59 -9.06
C LEU A 41 4.64 12.09 -10.10
N LYS A 42 5.90 11.73 -9.93
CA LYS A 42 6.99 11.98 -10.89
C LYS A 42 7.42 10.68 -11.57
N LYS A 43 8.27 10.78 -12.59
CA LYS A 43 8.91 9.63 -13.22
C LYS A 43 9.37 8.56 -12.21
N ASN A 44 9.01 7.30 -12.50
CA ASN A 44 9.25 6.11 -11.68
C ASN A 44 8.57 6.16 -10.31
N GLU A 45 7.60 7.06 -10.09
CA GLU A 45 6.68 6.97 -8.97
C GLU A 45 5.41 6.24 -9.40
N LYS A 46 4.93 5.37 -8.51
CA LYS A 46 3.65 4.70 -8.61
C LYS A 46 2.72 5.28 -7.54
N GLY A 47 1.54 5.75 -7.92
CA GLY A 47 0.48 6.18 -7.01
C GLY A 47 -0.65 5.16 -6.93
N LEU A 48 -1.28 5.06 -5.77
CA LEU A 48 -2.45 4.22 -5.53
C LEU A 48 -3.54 5.05 -4.85
N TYR A 49 -4.75 4.95 -5.38
CA TYR A 49 -5.95 5.51 -4.82
C TYR A 49 -6.91 4.38 -4.43
N ILE A 50 -7.29 4.34 -3.15
CA ILE A 50 -8.27 3.38 -2.62
C ILE A 50 -9.63 4.07 -2.51
N GLN A 51 -10.57 3.68 -3.37
CA GLN A 51 -11.87 4.38 -3.46
C GLN A 51 -12.67 4.29 -2.16
N LYS A 52 -12.65 3.12 -1.50
CA LYS A 52 -13.42 2.86 -0.27
C LYS A 52 -13.05 3.80 0.88
N THR A 53 -11.78 4.21 0.97
CA THR A 53 -11.26 5.02 2.07
C THR A 53 -10.88 6.44 1.64
N GLY A 54 -10.89 6.74 0.34
CA GLY A 54 -10.38 8.00 -0.19
C GLY A 54 -8.86 8.16 -0.02
N SER A 55 -8.13 7.08 0.26
CA SER A 55 -6.71 7.15 0.62
C SER A 55 -5.82 7.22 -0.63
N LEU A 56 -4.79 8.07 -0.56
CA LEU A 56 -3.73 8.19 -1.56
C LEU A 56 -2.41 7.72 -0.97
N SER A 57 -1.66 6.92 -1.71
CA SER A 57 -0.28 6.53 -1.39
C SER A 57 0.60 6.59 -2.63
N LYS A 58 1.91 6.78 -2.44
CA LYS A 58 2.89 6.66 -3.53
C LYS A 58 4.15 5.92 -3.13
N ILE A 59 4.77 5.32 -4.13
CA ILE A 59 5.98 4.52 -4.04
C ILE A 59 6.96 5.07 -5.07
N ASN A 60 8.22 5.25 -4.69
CA ASN A 60 9.29 5.64 -5.62
C ASN A 60 10.10 4.39 -6.02
N LEU A 61 9.97 3.97 -7.27
CA LEU A 61 10.61 2.76 -7.80
C LEU A 61 12.11 2.92 -8.05
N ASN A 62 12.63 4.15 -8.14
CA ASN A 62 14.08 4.39 -8.18
C ASN A 62 14.75 4.15 -6.82
N LYS A 63 13.95 4.21 -5.75
CA LYS A 63 14.36 3.87 -4.38
C LYS A 63 13.84 2.50 -3.97
N SER A 64 13.76 1.56 -4.92
CA SER A 64 13.69 0.14 -4.57
C SER A 64 15.02 -0.21 -3.92
N ASP A 65 15.14 0.10 -2.63
CA ASP A 65 16.26 -0.31 -1.80
C ASP A 65 16.14 -1.83 -1.67
N PRO A 66 17.12 -2.62 -2.15
CA PRO A 66 17.14 -4.07 -1.91
C PRO A 66 17.16 -4.42 -0.41
N LYS A 67 17.28 -3.44 0.49
CA LYS A 67 17.19 -3.57 1.95
C LYS A 67 15.90 -2.98 2.57
N GLY A 68 14.90 -2.59 1.79
CA GLY A 68 13.54 -2.36 2.30
C GLY A 68 13.40 -1.28 3.37
N LYS A 69 14.22 -0.22 3.33
CA LYS A 69 14.15 0.87 4.32
C LYS A 69 13.33 2.07 3.82
N VAL A 70 12.32 2.40 4.65
CA VAL A 70 11.60 3.68 4.86
C VAL A 70 10.76 4.20 3.67
N THR A 71 9.49 4.59 3.80
CA THR A 71 8.72 5.18 4.91
C THR A 71 7.23 4.93 4.58
N GLN A 72 6.60 3.89 5.11
CA GLN A 72 5.16 3.74 4.94
C GLN A 72 4.53 3.48 6.30
N LYS A 73 3.81 4.50 6.80
CA LYS A 73 2.94 4.33 7.96
C LYS A 73 1.70 3.58 7.50
N PHE A 74 1.45 2.43 8.07
CA PHE A 74 0.23 1.66 7.83
C PHE A 74 -0.65 1.76 9.06
N ASN A 75 -1.95 1.98 8.84
CA ASN A 75 -2.94 1.88 9.90
C ASN A 75 -4.09 1.03 9.37
N TYR A 76 -4.22 -0.16 9.90
CA TYR A 76 -5.34 -1.05 9.68
C TYR A 76 -6.23 -0.99 10.90
N SER A 77 -7.54 -0.89 10.69
CA SER A 77 -8.52 -0.88 11.78
C SER A 77 -9.63 -1.86 11.44
N ASN A 78 -9.72 -2.93 12.23
CA ASN A 78 -10.70 -4.00 12.06
C ASN A 78 -10.75 -4.60 10.64
N GLU A 79 -9.60 -4.66 9.97
CA GLU A 79 -9.46 -5.10 8.58
C GLU A 79 -9.09 -6.59 8.51
N ARG A 80 -9.58 -7.31 7.49
CA ARG A 80 -9.33 -8.75 7.38
C ARG A 80 -7.87 -9.01 6.96
N LEU A 81 -7.28 -10.08 7.48
CA LEU A 81 -5.89 -10.44 7.18
C LEU A 81 -5.65 -10.66 5.68
N ASP A 82 -6.61 -11.23 4.95
CA ASP A 82 -6.50 -11.36 3.49
C ASP A 82 -6.45 -10.01 2.77
N SER A 83 -7.29 -9.05 3.16
CA SER A 83 -7.22 -7.66 2.68
C SER A 83 -5.86 -7.01 2.99
N ILE A 84 -5.37 -7.21 4.22
CA ILE A 84 -4.07 -6.66 4.66
C ILE A 84 -2.93 -7.27 3.83
N CYS A 85 -2.93 -8.59 3.61
CA CYS A 85 -1.92 -9.26 2.79
C CYS A 85 -1.95 -8.76 1.34
N ILE A 86 -3.12 -8.61 0.73
CA ILE A 86 -3.25 -8.05 -0.62
C ILE A 86 -2.70 -6.62 -0.69
N ASP A 87 -2.98 -5.80 0.32
CA ASP A 87 -2.46 -4.42 0.40
C ASP A 87 -0.93 -4.42 0.54
N LEU A 88 -0.37 -5.32 1.35
CA LEU A 88 1.08 -5.46 1.51
C LEU A 88 1.77 -6.00 0.26
N GLU A 89 1.20 -7.01 -0.41
CA GLU A 89 1.68 -7.53 -1.69
C GLU A 89 1.83 -6.41 -2.72
N ARG A 90 0.80 -5.55 -2.84
CA ARG A 90 0.82 -4.39 -3.74
C ARG A 90 1.90 -3.39 -3.38
N ARG A 91 2.02 -3.06 -2.09
CA ARG A 91 2.93 -2.01 -1.59
C ARG A 91 4.39 -2.43 -1.63
N PHE A 92 4.67 -3.68 -1.35
CA PHE A 92 6.02 -4.24 -1.34
C PHE A 92 6.39 -4.97 -2.64
N GLN A 93 5.47 -5.04 -3.61
CA GLN A 93 5.64 -5.77 -4.87
C GLN A 93 6.10 -7.22 -4.65
N THR A 94 5.47 -7.88 -3.70
CA THR A 94 5.78 -9.25 -3.29
C THR A 94 4.53 -10.12 -3.39
N ASN A 95 4.70 -11.43 -3.23
CA ASN A 95 3.62 -12.39 -3.04
C ASN A 95 3.63 -12.86 -1.58
N ILE A 96 2.49 -12.79 -0.90
CA ILE A 96 2.26 -13.19 0.49
C ILE A 96 1.20 -14.27 0.51
N VAL A 97 1.63 -15.52 0.73
CA VAL A 97 0.71 -16.65 0.85
C VAL A 97 0.31 -16.85 2.32
N VAL A 98 -0.98 -16.66 2.62
CA VAL A 98 -1.55 -16.98 3.93
C VAL A 98 -2.03 -18.43 3.94
N ILE A 99 -1.36 -19.29 4.73
CA ILE A 99 -1.71 -20.70 4.88
C ILE A 99 -2.67 -20.87 6.07
N GLY A 100 -3.89 -21.34 5.81
CA GLY A 100 -4.92 -21.61 6.81
C GLY A 100 -6.15 -20.70 6.67
N ASP A 101 -7.30 -21.29 6.35
CA ASP A 101 -8.52 -20.51 6.00
C ASP A 101 -9.09 -19.70 7.19
N ASN A 102 -8.91 -20.20 8.42
CA ASN A 102 -9.32 -19.48 9.63
C ASN A 102 -8.54 -18.19 9.88
N LEU A 103 -7.33 -18.06 9.30
CA LEU A 103 -6.50 -16.85 9.45
C LEU A 103 -6.94 -15.75 8.49
N LYS A 104 -7.38 -16.10 7.27
CA LYS A 104 -7.82 -15.15 6.24
C LYS A 104 -9.00 -14.29 6.70
N ALA A 105 -9.90 -14.85 7.52
CA ALA A 105 -11.08 -14.13 8.01
C ALA A 105 -10.82 -13.29 9.27
N ARG A 106 -9.63 -13.40 9.89
CA ARG A 106 -9.28 -12.71 11.13
C ARG A 106 -9.18 -11.21 10.89
N LYS A 107 -9.88 -10.42 11.71
CA LYS A 107 -9.80 -8.96 11.70
C LYS A 107 -8.70 -8.46 12.60
N LEU A 108 -7.94 -7.48 12.14
CA LEU A 108 -6.78 -6.92 12.82
C LEU A 108 -6.85 -5.41 12.84
N SER A 109 -6.42 -4.83 13.96
CA SER A 109 -6.13 -3.42 14.09
C SER A 109 -4.64 -3.28 14.40
N LEU A 110 -3.88 -2.72 13.46
CA LEU A 110 -2.42 -2.69 13.52
C LEU A 110 -1.90 -1.37 12.98
N TYR A 111 -0.89 -0.84 13.66
CA TYR A 111 -0.14 0.31 13.20
C TYR A 111 1.31 -0.09 12.98
N PHE A 112 1.82 0.25 11.80
CA PHE A 112 3.21 0.01 11.43
C PHE A 112 3.85 1.35 11.09
N ASP A 113 5.00 1.61 11.69
CA ASP A 113 5.79 2.81 11.44
C ASP A 113 7.18 2.39 10.99
N GLU A 114 7.54 2.74 9.76
CA GLU A 114 8.87 2.49 9.19
C GLU A 114 9.35 1.03 9.22
N GLN A 115 8.42 0.07 9.29
CA GLN A 115 8.73 -1.36 9.29
C GLN A 115 8.93 -1.89 7.87
N SER A 116 9.93 -2.76 7.74
CA SER A 116 10.14 -3.60 6.55
C SER A 116 9.04 -4.64 6.41
N LEU A 117 8.84 -5.16 5.19
CA LEU A 117 7.92 -6.27 4.93
C LEU A 117 8.17 -7.45 5.88
N ASN A 118 9.43 -7.77 6.14
CA ASN A 118 9.78 -8.90 7.00
C ASN A 118 9.28 -8.69 8.44
N GLU A 119 9.44 -7.48 8.98
CA GLU A 119 8.93 -7.11 10.31
C GLU A 119 7.39 -7.14 10.34
N VAL A 120 6.75 -6.61 9.30
CA VAL A 120 5.28 -6.64 9.17
C VAL A 120 4.77 -8.08 9.12
N VAL A 121 5.37 -8.95 8.30
CA VAL A 121 4.99 -10.37 8.19
C VAL A 121 5.22 -11.10 9.51
N GLN A 122 6.30 -10.81 10.23
CA GLN A 122 6.53 -11.37 11.57
C GLN A 122 5.42 -10.98 12.54
N ILE A 123 4.99 -9.72 12.55
CA ILE A 123 3.90 -9.25 13.42
C ILE A 123 2.56 -9.88 13.03
N LEU A 124 2.26 -9.99 11.73
CA LEU A 124 1.05 -10.65 11.24
C LEU A 124 1.02 -12.15 11.56
N SER A 125 2.19 -12.78 11.65
CA SER A 125 2.35 -14.19 12.01
C SER A 125 2.21 -14.42 13.52
N GLN A 126 2.30 -13.38 14.35
CA GLN A 126 2.11 -13.50 15.79
C GLN A 126 0.62 -13.61 16.13
N ASP A 127 0.28 -14.63 16.92
CA ASP A 127 -1.04 -14.83 17.48
C ASP A 127 -1.21 -13.90 18.71
N PRO A 128 -2.17 -12.96 18.73
CA PRO A 128 -2.42 -12.04 19.84
C PRO A 128 -2.95 -12.76 21.08
N LYS A 129 -3.17 -14.08 21.02
CA LYS A 129 -3.49 -14.93 22.17
C LYS A 129 -2.36 -15.11 23.19
N ARG A 130 -1.28 -14.33 23.13
CA ARG A 130 -0.30 -14.22 24.22
C ARG A 130 -0.43 -12.88 24.95
N GLU A 131 -1.60 -12.63 25.52
CA GLU A 131 -1.60 -11.98 26.83
C GLU A 131 -1.06 -13.01 27.82
N VAL A 132 0.21 -12.86 28.18
CA VAL A 132 0.76 -13.56 29.32
C VAL A 132 0.23 -12.83 30.54
N GLU A 133 -0.90 -13.29 31.09
CA GLU A 133 -1.21 -13.04 32.49
C GLU A 133 -0.09 -13.69 33.30
N SER A 134 0.90 -12.87 33.70
CA SER A 134 1.82 -13.24 34.75
C SER A 134 1.13 -12.93 36.07
N GLY A 135 0.88 -13.99 36.84
CA GLY A 135 0.31 -13.91 38.19
C GLY A 135 1.27 -13.39 39.25
#